data_AF-A0A1H0JXX1-F1
#
_entry.id   AF-A0A1H0JXX1-F1
#
_cell.length_a   1.000
_cell.length_b   1.000
_cell.length_c   1.000
_cell.angle_alpha   90.00
_cell.angle_beta   90.00
_cell.angle_gamma   90.00
#
_symmetry.space_group_name_H-M   'P 1'
#
loop_
_entity.id
_entity.type
_entity.pdbx_description
1 polymer ?
#
loop_
_entity_poly.entity_id
_entity_poly.type
_entity_poly.pdbx_seq_one_letter_code
_entity_poly.pdbx_strand_id
1 'polypeptide(L)'
;MQSDLMGVEVTPNALGRTIKQFCEIRLNAAQPRYLPVRPTRYTASEYCHQAVAAQIEQEGGAARFGWIIREHPGLYLTARSYAVWEDTGGNLVDVTPNGIGQPRILFAVHTGSQPADSTMRHGTHFLRTFRPKTYGDYALEAAVSGAGESSQHANTDDGQPGVDDWTMQDDQEDPLAIAIDDFLMMSVCRNALITMTADGPVCNDPTAYELVSRTRSQCQKEMMRLWGHSLIRKADAQFLFDSAV
;
A
#
# COMPACT_ATOMS: atom_id res chain seq x y z
N MET A 1 9.13 -19.56 2.92
CA MET A 1 7.78 -19.34 2.33
C MET A 1 7.46 -17.84 2.17
N GLN A 2 8.46 -17.00 1.84
CA GLN A 2 8.33 -15.54 1.76
C GLN A 2 8.76 -14.97 0.39
N SER A 3 9.25 -15.82 -0.52
CA SER A 3 9.84 -15.41 -1.80
C SER A 3 8.82 -15.10 -2.90
N ASP A 4 7.61 -15.64 -2.85
CA ASP A 4 6.56 -15.43 -3.88
C ASP A 4 5.71 -14.16 -3.67
N LEU A 5 5.88 -13.47 -2.52
CA LEU A 5 5.09 -12.27 -2.18
C LEU A 5 5.75 -10.96 -2.59
N MET A 6 6.97 -10.98 -3.14
CA MET A 6 7.74 -9.75 -3.37
C MET A 6 7.10 -8.79 -4.40
N GLY A 7 6.08 -9.21 -5.17
CA GLY A 7 5.40 -8.36 -6.15
C GLY A 7 3.89 -8.16 -5.94
N VAL A 8 3.28 -8.74 -4.91
CA VAL A 8 1.82 -8.80 -4.77
C VAL A 8 1.36 -7.97 -3.59
N GLU A 9 0.34 -7.13 -3.81
CA GLU A 9 -0.31 -6.38 -2.74
C GLU A 9 -1.11 -7.31 -1.82
N VAL A 10 -0.85 -7.21 -0.53
CA VAL A 10 -1.44 -8.05 0.52
C VAL A 10 -2.36 -7.24 1.43
N THR A 11 -3.23 -7.92 2.16
CA THR A 11 -3.96 -7.29 3.26
C THR A 11 -2.98 -6.87 4.37
N PRO A 12 -3.02 -5.61 4.85
CA PRO A 12 -2.14 -5.15 5.91
C PRO A 12 -2.31 -5.97 7.19
N ASN A 13 -1.20 -6.37 7.81
CA ASN A 13 -1.25 -7.23 9.00
C ASN A 13 -1.57 -6.47 10.31
N ALA A 14 -1.41 -5.15 10.31
CA ALA A 14 -1.68 -4.29 11.47
C ALA A 14 -2.45 -3.05 11.07
N LEU A 15 -3.41 -2.64 11.91
CA LEU A 15 -4.17 -1.40 11.73
C LEU A 15 -3.48 -0.22 12.42
N GLY A 16 -2.44 0.31 11.77
CA GLY A 16 -1.67 1.46 12.26
C GLY A 16 -2.33 2.82 12.04
N ARG A 17 -1.77 3.87 12.65
CA ARG A 17 -2.25 5.26 12.54
C ARG A 17 -2.32 5.73 11.07
N THR A 18 -1.30 5.41 10.28
CA THR A 18 -1.22 5.77 8.86
C THR A 18 -2.41 5.28 8.05
N ILE A 19 -2.83 4.02 8.26
CA ILE A 19 -3.98 3.44 7.53
C ILE A 19 -5.29 4.12 7.94
N LYS A 20 -5.48 4.39 9.24
CA LYS A 20 -6.67 5.08 9.74
C LYS A 20 -6.78 6.49 9.16
N GLN A 21 -5.68 7.25 9.18
CA GLN A 21 -5.61 8.58 8.59
C GLN A 21 -5.82 8.56 7.07
N PHE A 22 -5.28 7.56 6.37
CA PHE A 22 -5.52 7.38 4.94
C PHE A 22 -7.02 7.21 4.64
N CYS A 23 -7.71 6.36 5.40
CA CYS A 23 -9.15 6.14 5.22
C CYS A 23 -9.99 7.38 5.54
N GLU A 24 -9.69 8.04 6.66
CA GLU A 24 -10.45 9.19 7.13
C GLU A 24 -10.25 10.42 6.23
N ILE A 25 -8.99 10.80 5.98
CA ILE A 25 -8.65 12.06 5.31
C ILE A 25 -8.80 11.94 3.79
N ARG A 26 -8.37 10.80 3.22
CA ARG A 26 -8.26 10.66 1.76
C ARG A 26 -9.46 10.01 1.11
N LEU A 27 -10.11 9.08 1.82
CA LEU A 27 -11.17 8.25 1.24
C LEU A 27 -12.58 8.64 1.69
N ASN A 28 -12.69 9.56 2.66
CA ASN A 28 -13.95 9.89 3.33
C ASN A 28 -14.73 8.61 3.70
N ALA A 29 -14.06 7.74 4.45
CA ALA A 29 -14.54 6.43 4.80
C ALA A 29 -14.54 6.24 6.32
N ALA A 30 -15.40 5.35 6.78
CA ALA A 30 -15.42 4.90 8.16
C ALA A 30 -14.09 4.23 8.54
N GLN A 31 -13.88 4.06 9.84
CA GLN A 31 -12.70 3.35 10.33
C GLN A 31 -12.64 1.93 9.72
N PRO A 32 -11.48 1.55 9.15
CA PRO A 32 -11.30 0.27 8.50
C PRO A 32 -11.37 -0.88 9.51
N ARG A 33 -11.86 -2.03 9.07
CA ARG A 33 -11.98 -3.25 9.87
C ARG A 33 -11.59 -4.48 9.05
N TYR A 34 -11.09 -5.49 9.74
CA TYR A 34 -10.85 -6.79 9.11
C TYR A 34 -12.17 -7.52 8.91
N LEU A 35 -12.40 -7.99 7.69
CA LEU A 35 -13.58 -8.79 7.34
C LEU A 35 -13.14 -10.21 6.99
N PRO A 36 -13.89 -11.25 7.39
CA PRO A 36 -13.62 -12.61 6.95
C PRO A 36 -13.89 -12.75 5.45
N VAL A 37 -13.06 -13.56 4.78
CA VAL A 37 -13.25 -13.96 3.39
C VAL A 37 -13.92 -15.32 3.38
N ARG A 38 -15.11 -15.40 2.79
CA ARG A 38 -15.91 -16.62 2.66
C ARG A 38 -16.44 -16.72 1.23
N PRO A 39 -15.61 -17.12 0.27
CA PRO A 39 -16.05 -17.33 -1.10
C PRO A 39 -17.13 -18.39 -1.11
N THR A 40 -18.20 -18.18 -1.87
CA THR A 40 -19.29 -19.15 -1.95
C THR A 40 -19.23 -19.87 -3.28
N ARG A 41 -19.89 -21.03 -3.38
CA ARG A 41 -19.97 -21.81 -4.63
C ARG A 41 -20.66 -21.05 -5.77
N TYR A 42 -21.34 -19.95 -5.45
CA TYR A 42 -22.11 -19.13 -6.37
C TYR A 42 -21.31 -17.95 -6.91
N THR A 43 -20.23 -17.57 -6.23
CA THR A 43 -19.38 -16.44 -6.61
C THR A 43 -18.21 -16.93 -7.44
N ALA A 44 -18.45 -17.31 -8.69
CA ALA A 44 -17.36 -17.64 -9.63
C ALA A 44 -16.65 -16.38 -10.17
N SER A 45 -17.25 -15.20 -9.97
CA SER A 45 -16.72 -13.94 -10.46
C SER A 45 -15.70 -13.34 -9.49
N GLU A 46 -14.53 -12.98 -10.03
CA GLU A 46 -13.53 -12.17 -9.32
C GLU A 46 -13.97 -10.70 -9.17
N TYR A 47 -15.06 -10.31 -9.84
CA TYR A 47 -15.65 -9.00 -9.71
C TYR A 47 -16.56 -8.94 -8.47
N CYS A 48 -16.10 -8.21 -7.45
CA CYS A 48 -16.79 -8.09 -6.15
C CYS A 48 -18.28 -7.73 -6.25
N HIS A 49 -18.67 -6.84 -7.17
CA HIS A 49 -20.07 -6.42 -7.34
C HIS A 49 -20.96 -7.57 -7.86
N GLN A 50 -20.47 -8.39 -8.78
CA GLN A 50 -21.20 -9.56 -9.29
C GLN A 50 -21.28 -10.65 -8.23
N ALA A 51 -20.18 -10.88 -7.51
CA ALA A 51 -20.15 -11.83 -6.41
C ALA A 51 -21.16 -11.47 -5.31
N VAL A 52 -21.19 -10.20 -4.90
CA VAL A 52 -22.15 -9.72 -3.90
C VAL A 52 -23.59 -9.74 -4.41
N ALA A 53 -23.84 -9.37 -5.67
CA ALA A 53 -25.19 -9.45 -6.27
C ALA A 53 -25.72 -10.90 -6.27
N ALA A 54 -24.90 -11.85 -6.72
CA ALA A 54 -25.26 -13.27 -6.69
C ALA A 54 -25.52 -13.76 -5.26
N GLN A 55 -24.72 -13.32 -4.27
CA GLN A 55 -24.94 -13.68 -2.87
C GLN A 55 -26.28 -13.14 -2.35
N ILE A 56 -26.65 -11.91 -2.69
CA ILE A 56 -27.92 -11.29 -2.29
C ILE A 56 -29.11 -12.02 -2.89
N GLU A 57 -29.02 -12.42 -4.17
CA GLU A 57 -30.08 -13.19 -4.83
C GLU A 57 -30.34 -14.54 -4.16
N GLN A 58 -29.31 -15.17 -3.61
CA GLN A 58 -29.41 -16.50 -2.99
C GLN A 58 -29.77 -16.46 -1.50
N GLU A 59 -29.18 -15.55 -0.73
CA GLU A 59 -29.27 -15.54 0.73
C GLU A 59 -29.87 -14.25 1.32
N GLY A 60 -30.27 -13.30 0.47
CA GLY A 60 -30.76 -11.99 0.89
C GLY A 60 -29.64 -11.08 1.43
N GLY A 61 -30.01 -10.10 2.25
CA GLY A 61 -29.06 -9.10 2.77
C GLY A 61 -28.88 -7.92 1.83
N ALA A 62 -27.71 -7.27 1.89
CA ALA A 62 -27.45 -6.04 1.14
C ALA A 62 -25.99 -5.93 0.67
N ALA A 63 -25.77 -5.12 -0.36
CA ALA A 63 -24.44 -4.74 -0.77
C ALA A 63 -23.94 -3.58 0.10
N ARG A 64 -22.72 -3.71 0.63
CA ARG A 64 -22.02 -2.61 1.29
C ARG A 64 -20.78 -2.25 0.52
N PHE A 65 -20.71 -0.98 0.14
CA PHE A 65 -19.61 -0.50 -0.66
C PHE A 65 -18.63 0.34 0.16
N GLY A 66 -17.40 0.36 -0.33
CA GLY A 66 -16.32 1.06 0.31
C GLY A 66 -15.00 0.78 -0.38
N TRP A 67 -13.97 0.60 0.42
CA TRP A 67 -12.59 0.49 -0.02
C TRP A 67 -11.96 -0.78 0.52
N ILE A 68 -11.44 -1.62 -0.38
CA ILE A 68 -10.47 -2.65 0.02
C ILE A 68 -9.10 -1.99 0.12
N ILE A 69 -8.48 -2.10 1.29
CA ILE A 69 -7.16 -1.55 1.58
C ILE A 69 -6.12 -2.67 1.45
N ARG A 70 -5.10 -2.46 0.62
CA ARG A 70 -3.95 -3.36 0.50
C ARG A 70 -2.64 -2.61 0.68
N GLU A 71 -1.59 -3.36 0.97
CA GLU A 71 -0.23 -2.85 1.06
C GLU A 71 0.71 -3.62 0.13
N HIS A 72 1.66 -2.90 -0.44
CA HIS A 72 2.95 -3.49 -0.76
C HIS A 72 3.89 -3.20 0.44
N PRO A 73 4.30 -4.23 1.21
CA PRO A 73 4.99 -4.02 2.48
C PRO A 73 6.22 -3.13 2.37
N GLY A 74 6.19 -2.01 3.10
CA GLY A 74 7.28 -1.04 3.15
C GLY A 74 7.35 -0.06 1.97
N LEU A 75 6.47 -0.17 0.96
CA LEU A 75 6.45 0.73 -0.19
C LEU A 75 5.23 1.67 -0.18
N TYR A 76 4.02 1.13 -0.28
CA TYR A 76 2.80 1.93 -0.41
C TYR A 76 1.53 1.17 0.00
N LEU A 77 0.44 1.92 0.17
CA LEU A 77 -0.93 1.45 0.36
C LEU A 77 -1.77 1.72 -0.89
N THR A 78 -2.73 0.85 -1.15
CA THR A 78 -3.77 1.02 -2.17
C THR A 78 -5.16 0.94 -1.54
N ALA A 79 -6.08 1.74 -2.05
CA ALA A 79 -7.50 1.66 -1.73
C ALA A 79 -8.28 1.58 -3.05
N ARG A 80 -8.90 0.42 -3.28
CA ARG A 80 -9.73 0.18 -4.48
C ARG A 80 -11.19 0.17 -4.10
N SER A 81 -12.05 0.76 -4.93
CA SER A 81 -13.50 0.61 -4.75
C SER A 81 -13.86 -0.87 -4.74
N TYR A 82 -14.68 -1.23 -3.75
CA TYR A 82 -14.97 -2.63 -3.45
C TYR A 82 -16.38 -2.77 -2.87
N ALA A 83 -16.99 -3.93 -3.09
CA ALA A 83 -18.26 -4.32 -2.52
C ALA A 83 -18.06 -5.55 -1.63
N VAL A 84 -18.72 -5.55 -0.47
CA VAL A 84 -18.84 -6.70 0.42
C VAL A 84 -20.31 -6.98 0.68
N TRP A 85 -20.62 -8.21 1.08
CA TRP A 85 -21.97 -8.59 1.44
C TRP A 85 -22.22 -8.27 2.91
N GLU A 86 -23.34 -7.63 3.20
CA GLU A 86 -23.92 -7.57 4.54
C GLU A 86 -25.03 -8.61 4.63
N ASP A 87 -24.87 -9.56 5.53
CA ASP A 87 -25.88 -10.58 5.78
C ASP A 87 -27.15 -9.98 6.43
N THR A 88 -28.20 -10.78 6.55
CA THR A 88 -29.47 -10.35 7.17
C THR A 88 -29.35 -10.02 8.67
N GLY A 89 -28.25 -10.42 9.31
CA GLY A 89 -27.91 -10.07 10.69
C GLY A 89 -27.06 -8.79 10.81
N GLY A 90 -26.68 -8.15 9.71
CA GLY A 90 -25.84 -6.96 9.69
C GLY A 90 -24.33 -7.22 9.72
N ASN A 91 -23.88 -8.47 9.52
CA ASN A 91 -22.45 -8.79 9.49
C ASN A 91 -21.87 -8.58 8.09
N LEU A 92 -20.69 -7.98 8.02
CA LEU A 92 -19.97 -7.76 6.77
C LEU A 92 -19.03 -8.94 6.47
N VAL A 93 -19.13 -9.49 5.26
CA VAL A 93 -18.34 -10.63 4.78
C VAL A 93 -17.89 -10.37 3.35
N ASP A 94 -16.62 -10.64 3.04
CA ASP A 94 -16.16 -10.68 1.66
C ASP A 94 -16.48 -12.06 1.07
N VAL A 95 -17.37 -12.08 0.07
CA VAL A 95 -17.77 -13.30 -0.65
C VAL A 95 -17.06 -13.45 -1.99
N THR A 96 -16.18 -12.51 -2.33
CA THR A 96 -15.41 -12.54 -3.56
C THR A 96 -14.27 -13.56 -3.40
N PRO A 97 -14.11 -14.53 -4.31
CA PRO A 97 -12.91 -15.34 -4.33
C PRO A 97 -11.69 -14.44 -4.53
N ASN A 98 -10.79 -14.40 -3.56
CA ASN A 98 -9.49 -13.77 -3.77
C ASN A 98 -8.47 -14.89 -4.08
N GLY A 99 -7.89 -14.88 -5.27
CA GLY A 99 -6.90 -15.88 -5.72
C GLY A 99 -5.59 -15.90 -4.92
N ILE A 100 -5.52 -15.16 -3.81
CA ILE A 100 -4.36 -15.02 -2.92
C ILE A 100 -4.56 -15.84 -1.63
N GLY A 101 -5.76 -16.35 -1.37
CA GLY A 101 -6.04 -17.23 -0.23
C GLY A 101 -5.93 -16.54 1.13
N GLN A 102 -6.04 -15.21 1.19
CA GLN A 102 -6.00 -14.50 2.47
C GLN A 102 -7.34 -14.68 3.20
N PRO A 103 -7.34 -15.11 4.48
CA PRO A 103 -8.58 -15.42 5.20
C PRO A 103 -9.39 -14.19 5.60
N ARG A 104 -8.80 -13.00 5.43
CA ARG A 104 -9.41 -11.72 5.74
C ARG A 104 -8.95 -10.62 4.78
N ILE A 105 -9.79 -9.63 4.58
CA ILE A 105 -9.45 -8.36 3.93
C ILE A 105 -9.53 -7.20 4.93
N LEU A 106 -8.88 -6.08 4.62
CA LEU A 106 -9.07 -4.83 5.35
C LEU A 106 -10.02 -3.94 4.54
N PHE A 107 -11.16 -3.59 5.13
CA PHE A 107 -12.23 -2.87 4.44
C PHE A 107 -12.66 -1.62 5.20
N ALA A 108 -12.80 -0.51 4.49
CA ALA A 108 -13.35 0.75 5.01
C ALA A 108 -14.65 1.09 4.30
N VAL A 109 -15.76 1.10 5.04
CA VAL A 109 -17.10 1.45 4.50
C VAL A 109 -17.09 2.91 4.07
N HIS A 110 -17.63 3.22 2.89
CA HIS A 110 -17.77 4.61 2.48
C HIS A 110 -18.87 5.33 3.28
N THR A 111 -18.62 6.57 3.71
CA THR A 111 -19.55 7.33 4.58
C THR A 111 -20.32 8.45 3.87
N GLY A 112 -20.06 8.68 2.58
CA GLY A 112 -20.80 9.66 1.78
C GLY A 112 -22.13 9.11 1.22
N SER A 113 -23.05 10.03 0.91
CA SER A 113 -24.30 9.71 0.21
C SER A 113 -23.99 9.09 -1.15
N GLN A 114 -24.41 7.85 -1.38
CA GLN A 114 -24.26 7.23 -2.70
C GLN A 114 -25.28 7.81 -3.68
N PRO A 115 -24.88 8.18 -4.91
CA PRO A 115 -25.85 8.39 -5.97
C PRO A 115 -26.61 7.09 -6.24
N ALA A 116 -27.91 7.18 -6.56
CA ALA A 116 -28.81 6.04 -6.71
C ALA A 116 -28.37 4.98 -7.75
N ASP A 117 -27.46 5.35 -8.67
CA ASP A 117 -26.84 4.48 -9.68
C ASP A 117 -25.52 3.84 -9.17
N SER A 118 -25.52 3.39 -7.91
CA SER A 118 -24.34 3.10 -7.07
C SER A 118 -23.51 1.86 -7.46
N THR A 119 -23.07 1.79 -8.70
CA THR A 119 -21.74 1.22 -8.95
C THR A 119 -20.75 2.25 -8.39
N MET A 120 -20.16 2.01 -7.20
CA MET A 120 -19.12 2.90 -6.68
C MET A 120 -17.94 2.97 -7.67
N ARG A 121 -17.88 4.04 -8.47
CA ARG A 121 -16.88 4.27 -9.52
C ARG A 121 -15.85 5.28 -9.06
N HIS A 122 -15.20 5.03 -7.94
CA HIS A 122 -14.03 5.84 -7.57
C HIS A 122 -12.75 5.15 -8.06
N GLY A 123 -11.82 5.94 -8.60
CA GLY A 123 -10.52 5.42 -9.01
C GLY A 123 -9.76 4.79 -7.84
N THR A 124 -8.72 4.01 -8.12
CA THR A 124 -7.83 3.53 -7.05
C THR A 124 -7.07 4.70 -6.44
N HIS A 125 -7.07 4.79 -5.12
CA HIS A 125 -6.23 5.74 -4.39
C HIS A 125 -4.96 5.05 -3.91
N PHE A 126 -3.88 5.82 -3.87
CA PHE A 126 -2.57 5.35 -3.44
C PHE A 126 -2.02 6.26 -2.34
N LEU A 127 -1.19 5.70 -1.46
CA LEU A 127 -0.41 6.43 -0.46
C LEU A 127 0.95 5.77 -0.31
N ARG A 128 2.04 6.52 -0.55
CA ARG A 128 3.39 6.04 -0.23
C ARG A 128 3.55 5.89 1.29
N THR A 129 4.05 4.73 1.71
CA THR A 129 4.39 4.44 3.11
C THR A 129 5.89 4.40 3.33
N PHE A 130 6.68 4.14 2.28
CA PHE A 130 8.13 4.28 2.30
C PHE A 130 8.53 5.69 2.72
N ARG A 131 9.46 5.77 3.67
CA ARG A 131 10.13 7.02 4.04
C ARG A 131 11.64 6.81 3.93
N PRO A 132 12.34 7.65 3.16
CA PRO A 132 13.80 7.70 3.20
C PRO A 132 14.27 7.94 4.63
N LYS A 133 15.39 7.32 5.00
CA LYS A 133 16.07 7.68 6.25
C LYS A 133 16.66 9.08 6.07
N THR A 134 16.34 9.95 7.01
CA THR A 134 16.97 11.27 7.16
C THR A 134 18.25 11.15 7.98
N TYR A 135 19.11 12.16 7.94
CA TYR A 135 20.25 12.25 8.86
C TYR A 135 19.82 12.09 10.33
N GLY A 136 18.68 12.68 10.71
CA GLY A 136 18.12 12.54 12.05
C GLY A 136 17.78 11.08 12.42
N ASP A 137 17.35 10.26 11.47
CA ASP A 137 17.09 8.83 11.71
C ASP A 137 18.39 8.07 11.97
N TYR A 138 19.45 8.36 11.22
CA TYR A 138 20.78 7.76 11.46
C TYR A 138 21.37 8.19 12.79
N ALA A 139 21.28 9.48 13.13
CA ALA A 139 21.74 10.01 14.41
C ALA A 139 20.98 9.39 15.59
N LEU A 140 19.67 9.20 15.45
CA LEU A 140 18.84 8.53 16.46
C LEU A 140 19.23 7.04 16.60
N GLU A 141 19.38 6.31 15.51
CA GLU A 141 19.81 4.90 15.54
C GLU A 141 21.21 4.76 16.16
N ALA A 142 22.16 5.64 15.82
CA ALA A 142 23.49 5.67 16.41
C ALA A 142 23.44 5.99 17.92
N ALA A 143 22.59 6.94 18.34
CA ALA A 143 22.42 7.27 19.75
C ALA A 143 21.77 6.14 20.55
N VAL A 144 20.77 5.45 19.97
CA VAL A 144 20.11 4.30 20.61
C VAL A 144 21.06 3.10 20.69
N SER A 145 21.89 2.88 19.67
CA SER A 145 22.86 1.77 19.64
C SER A 145 24.07 2.05 20.54
N GLY A 146 24.56 3.30 20.57
CA GLY A 146 25.67 3.74 21.42
C GLY A 146 25.31 3.92 22.90
N ALA A 147 24.01 4.02 23.24
CA ALA A 147 23.55 4.06 24.62
C ALA A 147 23.76 2.72 25.37
N GLY A 148 24.15 1.64 24.68
CA GLY A 148 24.56 0.38 25.28
C GLY A 148 26.01 0.35 25.80
N GLU A 149 26.85 1.31 25.40
CA GLU A 149 28.26 1.38 25.80
C GLU A 149 28.53 2.67 26.58
N SER A 150 28.02 2.72 27.81
CA SER A 150 28.41 3.79 28.71
C SER A 150 29.78 3.50 29.35
N SER A 151 30.74 4.33 28.94
CA SER A 151 31.87 4.85 29.73
C SER A 151 33.10 3.97 29.85
N GLN A 152 34.20 4.39 29.20
CA GLN A 152 35.46 4.74 29.87
C GLN A 152 36.54 5.30 28.92
N HIS A 153 37.03 6.51 29.23
CA HIS A 153 38.32 7.15 28.84
C HIS A 153 38.51 7.56 27.36
N ALA A 154 39.16 8.66 26.97
CA ALA A 154 39.76 9.83 27.63
C ALA A 154 40.01 10.89 26.53
N ASN A 155 40.10 12.16 26.93
CA ASN A 155 40.57 13.27 26.09
C ASN A 155 41.93 12.97 25.44
N THR A 156 42.02 13.11 24.12
CA THR A 156 43.19 13.73 23.46
C THR A 156 42.71 14.52 22.25
N ASP A 157 42.97 15.82 22.36
CA ASP A 157 42.99 16.85 21.32
C ASP A 157 43.90 16.40 20.17
N ASP A 158 43.35 16.20 18.97
CA ASP A 158 44.09 16.18 17.70
C ASP A 158 43.10 16.26 16.52
N GLY A 159 42.98 17.46 15.94
CA GLY A 159 42.54 17.67 14.55
C GLY A 159 41.09 17.28 14.21
N GLN A 160 40.10 17.92 14.82
CA GLN A 160 38.74 17.85 14.28
C GLN A 160 38.65 18.60 12.94
N PRO A 161 38.13 17.99 11.85
CA PRO A 161 37.68 18.75 10.70
C PRO A 161 36.53 19.65 11.16
N GLY A 162 36.60 20.93 10.81
CA GLY A 162 35.67 21.96 11.26
C GLY A 162 34.21 21.57 11.02
N VAL A 163 33.36 21.94 11.98
CA VAL A 163 31.90 21.75 11.99
C VAL A 163 31.19 22.46 10.83
N ASP A 164 31.93 23.18 9.99
CA ASP A 164 31.42 24.08 8.96
C ASP A 164 31.42 23.48 7.54
N ASP A 165 31.97 22.28 7.32
CA ASP A 165 32.05 21.62 5.99
C ASP A 165 30.93 20.58 5.72
N TRP A 166 29.99 20.43 6.65
CA TRP A 166 28.98 19.35 6.64
C TRP A 166 27.59 19.77 6.12
N THR A 167 27.46 20.98 5.57
CA THR A 167 26.14 21.60 5.31
C THR A 167 25.62 21.50 3.87
N MET A 168 26.24 20.70 2.99
CA MET A 168 25.90 20.75 1.54
C MET A 168 25.76 19.38 0.83
N GLN A 169 25.39 18.31 1.54
CA GLN A 169 25.09 17.00 0.91
C GLN A 169 23.65 16.51 1.08
N ASP A 170 22.76 17.28 1.71
CA ASP A 170 21.49 16.77 2.24
C ASP A 170 20.25 16.96 1.32
N ASP A 171 20.43 17.28 0.04
CA ASP A 171 19.30 17.58 -0.88
C ASP A 171 19.06 16.53 -1.97
N GLN A 172 19.81 15.42 -2.00
CA GLN A 172 19.55 14.39 -3.02
C GLN A 172 18.39 13.49 -2.59
N GLU A 173 17.20 13.72 -3.17
CA GLU A 173 16.02 12.88 -2.97
C GLU A 173 16.34 11.38 -3.20
N ASP A 174 15.89 10.52 -2.28
CA ASP A 174 16.12 9.08 -2.34
C ASP A 174 15.55 8.49 -3.66
N PRO A 175 16.37 7.84 -4.49
CA PRO A 175 15.93 7.32 -5.78
C PRO A 175 14.76 6.34 -5.68
N LEU A 176 14.67 5.55 -4.60
CA LEU A 176 13.55 4.65 -4.39
C LEU A 176 12.27 5.43 -4.07
N ALA A 177 12.34 6.52 -3.31
CA ALA A 177 11.17 7.36 -3.05
C ALA A 177 10.63 7.97 -4.34
N ILE A 178 11.51 8.51 -5.20
CA ILE A 178 11.14 9.03 -6.53
C ILE A 178 10.48 7.94 -7.36
N ALA A 179 11.10 6.75 -7.45
CA ALA A 179 10.58 5.66 -8.25
C ALA A 179 9.20 5.15 -7.76
N ILE A 180 8.95 5.17 -6.45
CA ILE A 180 7.63 4.87 -5.90
C ILE A 180 6.63 5.95 -6.32
N ASP A 181 6.95 7.22 -6.14
CA ASP A 181 6.05 8.33 -6.45
C ASP A 181 5.69 8.38 -7.94
N ASP A 182 6.66 8.13 -8.84
CA ASP A 182 6.43 7.97 -10.28
C ASP A 182 5.50 6.79 -10.60
N PHE A 183 5.74 5.62 -10.00
CA PHE A 183 4.88 4.45 -10.19
C PHE A 183 3.45 4.71 -9.73
N LEU A 184 3.28 5.35 -8.57
CA LEU A 184 1.97 5.70 -8.03
C LEU A 184 1.25 6.72 -8.92
N MET A 185 1.95 7.76 -9.37
CA MET A 185 1.41 8.78 -10.27
C MET A 185 0.95 8.15 -11.59
N MET A 186 1.79 7.35 -12.25
CA MET A 186 1.42 6.68 -13.49
C MET A 186 0.27 5.69 -13.31
N SER A 187 0.11 5.11 -12.11
CA SER A 187 -1.04 4.28 -11.77
C SER A 187 -2.34 5.07 -11.66
N VAL A 188 -2.29 6.28 -11.08
CA VAL A 188 -3.43 7.20 -11.05
C VAL A 188 -3.81 7.65 -12.46
N CYS A 189 -2.83 8.09 -13.26
CA CYS A 189 -3.07 8.51 -14.65
C CYS A 189 -3.71 7.38 -15.48
N ARG A 190 -3.21 6.14 -15.35
CA ARG A 190 -3.77 4.99 -16.08
C ARG A 190 -5.24 4.75 -15.70
N ASN A 191 -5.55 4.80 -14.42
CA ASN A 191 -6.90 4.55 -13.93
C ASN A 191 -7.88 5.65 -14.35
N ALA A 192 -7.41 6.90 -14.48
CA ALA A 192 -8.24 8.01 -14.97
C ALA A 192 -8.64 7.87 -16.45
N LEU A 193 -7.94 7.04 -17.22
CA LEU A 193 -8.25 6.76 -18.63
C LEU A 193 -9.30 5.65 -18.80
N ILE A 194 -9.67 4.95 -17.72
CA ILE A 194 -10.69 3.91 -17.74
C ILE A 194 -11.95 4.43 -17.05
N THR A 195 -13.03 4.46 -17.82
CA THR A 195 -14.38 4.68 -17.29
C THR A 195 -15.05 3.33 -17.16
N MET A 196 -15.40 2.92 -15.93
CA MET A 196 -16.28 1.77 -15.75
C MET A 196 -17.68 2.14 -16.25
N THR A 197 -18.29 1.32 -17.11
CA THR A 197 -19.70 1.42 -17.55
C THR A 197 -20.48 0.18 -17.12
N ALA A 198 -21.80 0.16 -17.35
CA ALA A 198 -22.64 -1.02 -17.09
C ALA A 198 -22.20 -2.24 -17.92
N ASP A 199 -21.68 -2.00 -19.12
CA ASP A 199 -21.20 -3.04 -20.05
C ASP A 199 -19.73 -3.42 -19.82
N GLY A 200 -19.03 -2.74 -18.90
CA GLY A 200 -17.64 -3.02 -18.54
C GLY A 200 -16.72 -1.80 -18.59
N PRO A 201 -15.40 -1.98 -18.40
CA PRO A 201 -14.43 -0.90 -18.52
C PRO A 201 -14.32 -0.41 -19.96
N VAL A 202 -14.50 0.89 -20.17
CA VAL A 202 -14.26 1.58 -21.44
C VAL A 202 -13.02 2.46 -21.31
N CYS A 203 -12.12 2.37 -22.28
CA CYS A 203 -10.95 3.23 -22.36
C CYS A 203 -11.29 4.50 -23.14
N ASN A 204 -11.12 5.66 -22.50
CA ASN A 204 -11.46 6.95 -23.11
C ASN A 204 -10.43 7.38 -24.18
N ASP A 205 -9.18 6.94 -24.04
CA ASP A 205 -8.09 7.19 -24.98
C ASP A 205 -7.14 5.98 -25.01
N PRO A 206 -7.33 5.04 -25.96
CA PRO A 206 -6.50 3.84 -26.05
C PRO A 206 -5.01 4.12 -26.29
N THR A 207 -4.68 5.19 -27.01
CA THR A 207 -3.28 5.54 -27.31
C THR A 207 -2.58 6.05 -26.07
N ALA A 208 -3.21 6.99 -25.35
CA ALA A 208 -2.70 7.46 -24.07
C ALA A 208 -2.64 6.32 -23.04
N TYR A 209 -3.63 5.43 -23.03
CA TYR A 209 -3.65 4.29 -22.11
C TYR A 209 -2.47 3.35 -22.32
N GLU A 210 -2.15 3.03 -23.58
CA GLU A 210 -1.01 2.18 -23.91
C GLU A 210 0.32 2.85 -23.51
N LEU A 211 0.49 4.14 -23.82
CA LEU A 211 1.68 4.90 -23.43
C LEU A 211 1.87 4.92 -21.92
N VAL A 212 0.83 5.33 -21.19
CA VAL A 212 0.83 5.39 -19.71
C VAL A 212 1.07 4.00 -19.11
N SER A 213 0.50 2.95 -19.68
CA SER A 213 0.69 1.57 -19.22
C SER A 213 2.14 1.09 -19.39
N ARG A 214 2.79 1.45 -20.51
CA ARG A 214 4.22 1.17 -20.73
C ARG A 214 5.10 1.92 -19.73
N THR A 215 4.88 3.22 -19.56
CA THR A 215 5.64 4.04 -18.61
C THR A 215 5.45 3.54 -17.18
N ARG A 216 4.21 3.25 -16.76
CA ARG A 216 3.91 2.66 -15.45
C ARG A 216 4.68 1.36 -15.23
N SER A 217 4.75 0.51 -16.25
CA SER A 217 5.48 -0.77 -16.19
C SER A 217 6.99 -0.56 -16.06
N GLN A 218 7.54 0.49 -16.68
CA GLN A 218 8.95 0.87 -16.51
C GLN A 218 9.21 1.39 -15.09
N CYS A 219 8.38 2.31 -14.59
CA CYS A 219 8.47 2.80 -13.20
C CYS A 219 8.38 1.65 -12.19
N GLN A 220 7.49 0.68 -12.42
CA GLN A 220 7.37 -0.49 -11.56
C GLN A 220 8.65 -1.31 -11.53
N LYS A 221 9.26 -1.59 -12.69
CA LYS A 221 10.52 -2.34 -12.77
C LYS A 221 11.65 -1.62 -12.03
N GLU A 222 11.75 -0.30 -12.19
CA GLU A 222 12.76 0.49 -11.53
C GLU A 222 12.57 0.55 -10.00
N MET A 223 11.33 0.78 -9.55
CA MET A 223 10.96 0.69 -8.14
C MET A 223 11.34 -0.66 -7.54
N MET A 224 11.00 -1.77 -8.20
CA MET A 224 11.33 -3.11 -7.72
C MET A 224 12.84 -3.38 -7.69
N ARG A 225 13.59 -2.88 -8.68
CA ARG A 225 15.06 -2.97 -8.72
C ARG A 225 15.70 -2.25 -7.54
N LEU A 226 15.32 -0.99 -7.32
CA LEU A 226 15.83 -0.16 -6.22
C LEU A 226 15.42 -0.72 -4.85
N TRP A 227 14.20 -1.23 -4.72
CA TRP A 227 13.72 -1.85 -3.49
C TRP A 227 14.52 -3.12 -3.17
N GLY A 228 14.75 -3.99 -4.15
CA GLY A 228 15.61 -5.17 -3.98
C GLY A 228 17.02 -4.81 -3.49
N HIS A 229 17.64 -3.77 -4.06
CA HIS A 229 18.95 -3.27 -3.60
C HIS A 229 18.91 -2.73 -2.16
N SER A 230 17.81 -2.09 -1.75
CA SER A 230 17.63 -1.60 -0.37
C SER A 230 17.50 -2.75 0.64
N LEU A 231 16.85 -3.85 0.25
CA LEU A 231 16.71 -5.03 1.11
C LEU A 231 18.04 -5.75 1.29
N ILE A 232 18.82 -5.90 0.22
CA ILE A 232 20.16 -6.52 0.28
C ILE A 232 21.06 -5.72 1.23
N ARG A 233 21.13 -4.38 1.05
CA ARG A 233 21.92 -3.52 1.95
C ARG A 233 21.53 -3.63 3.42
N LYS A 234 20.23 -3.79 3.72
CA LYS A 234 19.75 -4.01 5.09
C LYS A 234 20.16 -5.38 5.64
N ALA A 235 20.12 -6.43 4.82
CA ALA A 235 20.52 -7.77 5.23
C ALA A 235 22.04 -7.84 5.50
N ASP A 236 22.85 -7.22 4.64
CA ASP A 236 24.31 -7.17 4.81
C ASP A 236 24.72 -6.38 6.06
N ALA A 237 24.03 -5.27 6.34
CA ALA A 237 24.24 -4.49 7.56
C ALA A 237 23.91 -5.32 8.81
N GLN A 238 22.78 -6.04 8.82
CA GLN A 238 22.41 -6.90 9.95
C GLN A 238 23.43 -8.04 10.16
N PHE A 239 23.94 -8.64 9.09
CA PHE A 239 24.95 -9.69 9.16
C PHE A 239 26.29 -9.19 9.73
N LEU A 240 26.70 -7.97 9.38
CA LEU A 240 27.91 -7.35 9.93
C LEU A 240 27.75 -7.01 11.42
N PHE A 241 26.55 -6.59 11.85
CA PHE A 241 26.25 -6.38 13.27
C PHE A 241 26.24 -7.68 14.07
N ASP A 242 25.63 -8.75 13.55
CA ASP A 242 25.56 -10.04 14.24
C ASP A 242 26.91 -10.78 14.29
N SER A 243 27.85 -10.45 13.38
CA SER A 243 29.21 -11.02 13.36
C SER A 243 30.20 -10.25 14.24
N ALA A 244 29.79 -9.10 14.78
CA ALA A 244 30.60 -8.23 15.63
C ALA A 244 30.29 -8.37 17.13
N VAL A 245 29.43 -9.32 17.50
CA VAL A 245 29.08 -9.72 18.88
C VAL A 245 29.66 -11.10 19.18
#